data_AF-A0A5C1HW72-F1
#
_entry.id   AF-A0A5C1HW72-F1
#
_cell.length_a   1.000
_cell.length_b   1.000
_cell.length_c   1.000
_cell.angle_alpha   90.00
_cell.angle_beta   90.00
_cell.angle_gamma   90.00
#
_symmetry.space_group_name_H-M   'P 1'
#
loop_
_entity.id
_entity.type
_entity.pdbx_description
1 polymer ?
#
loop_
_entity_poly.entity_id
_entity_poly.type
_entity_poly.pdbx_seq_one_letter_code
_entity_poly.pdbx_strand_id
1 'polypeptide(L)'
;MKTIKFSAVLAILFFFASQVQAKSFITKSSTKDSLIAIHNPRVSDYKVLENGPVIIYERSRPGDKLNLFKPIITHYFSVKGTDKVYLLTLENLKKIYNSGPHFETLDTRFRTDSDLLTYDRIHRQYSVNYYLSKADAAQL
;
A
#
# COMPACT_ATOMS: atom_id res chain seq x y z
N MET A 1 48.76 -51.96 -14.97
CA MET A 1 49.24 -51.42 -13.68
C MET A 1 49.48 -49.93 -13.82
N LYS A 2 48.73 -49.10 -13.08
CA LYS A 2 49.06 -47.71 -12.71
C LYS A 2 48.09 -47.32 -11.59
N THR A 3 48.63 -47.17 -10.39
CA THR A 3 47.91 -46.81 -9.17
C THR A 3 47.92 -45.29 -9.03
N ILE A 4 46.75 -44.68 -8.84
CA ILE A 4 46.64 -43.26 -8.45
C ILE A 4 46.25 -43.25 -6.98
N LYS A 5 47.17 -42.78 -6.14
CA LYS A 5 46.96 -42.56 -4.72
C LYS A 5 46.27 -41.22 -4.52
N PHE A 6 45.07 -41.20 -3.94
CA PHE A 6 44.47 -39.96 -3.45
C PHE A 6 44.87 -39.76 -1.99
N SER A 7 45.61 -38.68 -1.77
CA SER A 7 46.04 -38.17 -0.49
C SER A 7 44.87 -37.50 0.24
N ALA A 8 44.78 -37.76 1.54
CA ALA A 8 43.81 -37.17 2.45
C ALA A 8 44.14 -35.71 2.77
N VAL A 9 43.16 -34.82 2.64
CA VAL A 9 43.09 -33.55 3.37
C VAL A 9 41.61 -33.41 3.77
N LEU A 10 41.24 -33.98 4.91
CA LEU A 10 41.11 -33.30 6.20
C LEU A 10 40.08 -32.17 6.17
N ALA A 11 38.90 -32.54 6.67
CA ALA A 11 37.79 -31.66 6.97
C ALA A 11 38.18 -30.55 7.95
N ILE A 12 37.82 -29.31 7.62
CA ILE A 12 37.69 -28.23 8.60
C ILE A 12 36.34 -27.57 8.40
N LEU A 13 35.52 -27.69 9.45
CA LEU A 13 34.32 -26.91 9.71
C LEU A 13 34.58 -25.42 9.45
N PHE A 14 33.76 -24.80 8.61
CA PHE A 14 33.43 -23.39 8.74
C PHE A 14 31.90 -23.23 8.69
N PHE A 15 31.28 -23.56 9.82
CA PHE A 15 29.96 -23.07 10.18
C PHE A 15 30.14 -21.61 10.61
N PHE A 16 30.00 -20.67 9.67
CA PHE A 16 29.71 -19.28 10.02
C PHE A 16 28.42 -18.87 9.32
N ALA A 17 27.32 -19.22 9.99
CA ALA A 17 26.05 -18.52 9.81
C ALA A 17 26.24 -17.09 10.36
N SER A 18 26.71 -16.19 9.51
CA SER A 18 26.62 -14.76 9.79
C SER A 18 25.17 -14.35 9.55
N GLN A 19 24.34 -14.50 10.59
CA GLN A 19 23.09 -13.75 10.70
C GLN A 19 23.49 -12.28 10.84
N VAL A 20 23.67 -11.60 9.69
CA VAL A 20 23.66 -10.14 9.66
C VAL A 20 22.23 -9.76 10.03
N GLN A 21 22.05 -9.54 11.32
CA GLN A 21 20.90 -8.88 11.88
C GLN A 21 20.92 -7.47 11.28
N ALA A 22 20.28 -7.30 10.12
CA ALA A 22 19.84 -6.00 9.69
C ALA A 22 18.90 -5.52 10.79
N LYS A 23 19.44 -4.72 11.72
CA LYS A 23 18.66 -3.76 12.49
C LYS A 23 18.01 -2.87 11.44
N SER A 24 16.85 -3.30 10.97
CA SER A 24 15.92 -2.41 10.30
C SER A 24 15.70 -1.29 11.30
N PHE A 25 16.18 -0.09 10.95
CA PHE A 25 15.72 1.12 11.60
C PHE A 25 14.25 1.25 11.22
N ILE A 26 13.39 0.51 11.92
CA ILE A 26 11.99 0.90 12.07
C ILE A 26 12.08 2.13 12.96
N THR A 27 12.28 3.28 12.33
CA THR A 27 11.98 4.56 12.93
C THR A 27 10.50 4.48 13.26
N LYS A 28 10.16 4.22 14.53
CA LYS A 28 8.84 4.53 15.07
C LYS A 28 8.67 6.03 14.91
N SER A 29 8.16 6.48 13.77
CA SER A 29 7.60 7.82 13.66
C SER A 29 6.28 7.80 14.44
N SER A 30 6.40 8.09 15.73
CA SER A 30 5.28 8.55 16.54
C SER A 30 4.86 9.92 16.01
N THR A 31 4.15 9.93 14.90
CA THR A 31 3.34 11.07 14.47
C THR A 31 1.93 10.71 14.90
N LYS A 32 1.47 11.31 16.00
CA LYS A 32 0.06 11.27 16.41
C LYS A 32 -0.83 11.49 15.20
N ASP A 33 -1.51 10.42 14.78
CA ASP A 33 -2.95 10.31 14.51
C ASP A 33 -3.70 11.40 13.72
N SER A 34 -3.02 12.31 13.01
CA SER A 34 -3.72 13.30 12.20
C SER A 34 -3.88 12.80 10.78
N LEU A 35 -5.14 12.69 10.36
CA LEU A 35 -5.52 12.42 8.99
C LEU A 35 -5.11 13.64 8.15
N ILE A 36 -3.97 13.55 7.46
CA ILE A 36 -3.43 14.69 6.70
C ILE A 36 -4.24 14.86 5.42
N ALA A 37 -5.18 15.80 5.44
CA ALA A 37 -5.93 16.23 4.27
C ALA A 37 -5.08 17.20 3.43
N ILE A 38 -5.06 16.99 2.12
CA ILE A 38 -4.65 18.02 1.17
C ILE A 38 -5.86 18.93 0.96
N HIS A 39 -5.77 20.15 1.48
CA HIS A 39 -6.79 21.18 1.29
C HIS A 39 -6.59 21.89 -0.05
N ASN A 40 -7.68 22.10 -0.78
CA ASN A 40 -7.69 22.75 -2.10
C ASN A 40 -6.68 22.14 -3.09
N PRO A 41 -6.73 20.82 -3.34
CA PRO A 41 -5.84 20.19 -4.31
C PRO A 41 -6.08 20.79 -5.69
N ARG A 42 -5.00 21.17 -6.38
CA ARG A 42 -5.10 21.54 -7.80
C ARG A 42 -5.51 20.31 -8.58
N VAL A 43 -6.76 20.29 -9.06
CA VAL A 43 -7.34 19.14 -9.77
C VAL A 43 -6.49 18.70 -10.97
N SER A 44 -5.79 19.64 -11.62
CA SER A 44 -4.85 19.37 -12.72
C SER A 44 -3.68 18.45 -12.36
N ASP A 45 -3.31 18.35 -11.09
CA ASP A 45 -2.16 17.57 -10.63
C ASP A 45 -2.52 16.08 -10.43
N TYR A 46 -3.80 15.73 -10.57
CA TYR A 46 -4.35 14.43 -10.25
C TYR A 46 -5.07 13.83 -11.45
N LYS A 47 -4.75 12.57 -11.77
CA LYS A 47 -5.53 11.76 -12.67
C LYS A 47 -6.61 11.04 -11.87
N VAL A 48 -7.88 11.19 -12.26
CA VAL A 48 -8.96 10.38 -11.67
C VAL A 48 -8.85 8.97 -12.22
N LEU A 49 -8.71 7.99 -11.33
CA LEU A 49 -8.70 6.57 -11.67
C LEU A 49 -10.11 5.98 -11.66
N GLU A 50 -10.92 6.37 -10.66
CA GLU A 50 -12.28 5.86 -10.50
C GLU A 50 -13.14 6.82 -9.70
N ASN A 51 -14.43 6.86 -9.99
CA ASN A 51 -15.43 7.64 -9.28
C ASN A 51 -16.52 6.71 -8.73
N GLY A 52 -16.40 6.31 -7.46
CA GLY A 52 -17.32 5.42 -6.76
C GLY A 52 -17.75 6.00 -5.40
N PRO A 53 -18.02 5.15 -4.39
CA PRO A 53 -18.21 5.61 -3.00
C PRO A 53 -17.10 6.53 -2.52
N VAL A 54 -15.85 6.24 -2.92
CA VAL A 54 -14.75 7.20 -2.91
C VAL A 54 -14.26 7.49 -4.34
N ILE A 55 -13.75 8.68 -4.55
CA ILE A 55 -13.05 9.03 -5.79
C ILE A 55 -11.59 8.69 -5.58
N ILE A 56 -11.00 7.90 -6.48
CA ILE A 56 -9.60 7.48 -6.43
C ILE A 56 -8.81 8.33 -7.41
N TYR A 57 -7.70 8.88 -6.94
CA TYR A 57 -6.80 9.70 -7.72
C TYR A 57 -5.40 9.09 -7.77
N GLU A 58 -4.70 9.34 -8.86
CA GLU A 58 -3.29 9.06 -9.07
C GLU A 58 -2.55 10.38 -9.26
N ARG A 59 -1.41 10.53 -8.57
CA ARG A 59 -0.47 11.60 -8.83
C ARG A 59 0.88 11.00 -9.15
N SER A 60 1.43 11.39 -10.29
CA SER A 60 2.79 11.06 -10.69
C SER A 60 3.70 12.23 -10.37
N ARG A 61 4.87 11.95 -9.78
CA ARG A 61 5.94 12.94 -9.60
C ARG A 61 7.24 12.39 -10.17
N PRO A 62 8.14 13.24 -10.71
CA PRO A 62 9.47 12.79 -11.08
C PRO A 62 10.17 12.16 -9.89
N GLY A 63 10.80 11.00 -10.11
CA GLY A 63 11.69 10.42 -9.13
C GLY A 63 12.95 11.26 -8.98
N ASP A 64 13.68 11.02 -7.90
CA ASP A 64 14.99 11.60 -7.67
C ASP A 64 16.10 10.80 -8.38
N LYS A 65 17.35 11.28 -8.24
CA LYS A 65 18.53 10.62 -8.79
C LYS A 65 18.70 9.19 -8.26
N LEU A 66 18.28 8.93 -7.02
CA LEU A 66 18.34 7.60 -6.40
C LEU A 66 17.39 6.61 -7.08
N ASN A 67 16.21 7.08 -7.52
CA ASN A 67 15.23 6.29 -8.27
C ASN A 67 15.46 6.34 -9.79
N LEU A 68 16.63 6.76 -10.27
CA LEU A 68 16.94 6.90 -11.70
C LEU A 68 15.90 7.77 -12.44
N PHE A 69 15.34 8.77 -11.76
CA PHE A 69 14.27 9.63 -12.27
C PHE A 69 12.98 8.90 -12.68
N LYS A 70 12.81 7.63 -12.27
CA LYS A 70 11.57 6.89 -12.51
C LYS A 70 10.40 7.58 -11.81
N PRO A 71 9.24 7.72 -12.47
CA PRO A 71 8.09 8.36 -11.85
C PRO A 71 7.65 7.64 -10.56
N ILE A 72 7.44 8.42 -9.50
CA ILE A 72 6.85 7.94 -8.25
C ILE A 72 5.34 8.16 -8.36
N ILE A 73 4.59 7.06 -8.27
CA ILE A 73 3.13 7.07 -8.33
C ILE A 73 2.60 7.03 -6.90
N THR A 74 1.72 7.98 -6.56
CA THR A 74 1.05 8.02 -5.26
C THR A 74 -0.45 8.11 -5.45
N HIS A 75 -1.18 7.32 -4.67
CA HIS A 75 -2.63 7.23 -4.76
C HIS A 75 -3.29 8.01 -3.63
N TYR A 76 -4.39 8.67 -3.98
CA TYR A 76 -5.17 9.49 -3.07
C TYR A 76 -6.65 9.17 -3.21
N PHE A 77 -7.45 9.60 -2.24
CA PHE A 77 -8.91 9.49 -2.34
C PHE A 77 -9.63 10.68 -1.74
N SER A 78 -10.87 10.88 -2.15
CA SER A 78 -11.84 11.77 -1.49
C SER A 78 -13.15 11.03 -1.29
N VAL A 79 -13.85 11.34 -0.21
CA VAL A 79 -15.23 10.87 -0.03
C VAL A 79 -16.13 11.69 -0.94
N LYS A 80 -17.10 11.04 -1.60
CA LYS A 80 -18.04 11.72 -2.48
C LYS A 80 -18.75 12.85 -1.74
N GLY A 81 -18.80 14.03 -2.35
CA GLY A 81 -19.39 15.24 -1.74
C GLY A 81 -18.45 15.99 -0.79
N THR A 82 -17.21 15.56 -0.61
CA THR A 82 -16.18 16.28 0.15
C THR A 82 -15.14 16.92 -0.78
N ASP A 83 -14.58 18.05 -0.36
CA ASP A 83 -13.49 18.77 -1.04
C ASP A 83 -12.09 18.33 -0.56
N LYS A 84 -12.05 17.39 0.38
CA LYS A 84 -10.82 16.92 1.03
C LYS A 84 -10.26 15.70 0.31
N VAL A 85 -8.98 15.75 0.00
CA VAL A 85 -8.23 14.64 -0.60
C VAL A 85 -7.21 14.10 0.41
N TYR A 86 -7.15 12.79 0.56
CA TYR A 86 -6.34 12.09 1.54
C TYR A 86 -5.45 11.07 0.85
N LEU A 87 -4.34 10.67 1.48
CA LEU A 87 -3.55 9.56 0.97
C LEU A 87 -4.37 8.27 1.04
N LEU A 88 -4.38 7.47 -0.03
CA LEU A 88 -5.12 6.20 -0.08
C LEU A 88 -4.36 5.14 0.73
N THR A 89 -4.70 5.07 2.02
CA THR A 89 -4.24 4.03 2.94
C THR A 89 -5.44 3.45 3.68
N LEU A 90 -5.30 2.22 4.15
CA LEU A 90 -6.33 1.54 4.93
C LEU A 90 -6.57 2.27 6.25
N GLU A 91 -5.51 2.80 6.86
CA GLU A 91 -5.59 3.62 8.06
C GLU A 91 -6.45 4.87 7.83
N ASN A 92 -6.21 5.63 6.76
CA ASN A 92 -6.98 6.84 6.48
C ASN A 92 -8.44 6.52 6.18
N LEU A 93 -8.71 5.45 5.42
CA LEU A 93 -10.08 4.99 5.16
C LEU A 93 -10.80 4.63 6.45
N LYS A 94 -10.17 3.85 7.34
CA LYS A 94 -10.74 3.47 8.64
C LYS A 94 -10.95 4.67 9.58
N LYS A 95 -10.09 5.68 9.52
CA LYS A 95 -10.28 6.93 10.28
C LYS A 95 -11.48 7.75 9.77
N ILE A 96 -11.73 7.74 8.46
CA ILE A 96 -12.91 8.39 7.87
C ILE A 96 -14.19 7.60 8.18
N TYR A 97 -14.19 6.32 7.82
CA TYR A 97 -15.27 5.40 8.14
C TYR A 97 -15.03 4.82 9.53
N ASN A 98 -15.11 5.63 10.56
CA ASN A 98 -14.70 5.27 11.94
C ASN A 98 -15.58 4.20 12.62
N SER A 99 -16.71 3.83 12.02
CA SER A 99 -17.69 2.87 12.55
C SER A 99 -18.67 2.42 11.48
N GLY A 100 -19.48 1.40 11.81
CA GLY A 100 -20.56 0.89 10.96
C GLY A 100 -20.10 -0.05 9.83
N PRO A 101 -21.01 -0.39 8.90
CA PRO A 101 -20.77 -1.41 7.87
C PRO A 101 -19.55 -1.13 6.97
N HIS A 102 -19.27 0.15 6.69
CA HIS A 102 -18.08 0.55 5.95
C HIS A 102 -16.78 0.22 6.71
N PHE A 103 -16.72 0.52 8.01
CA PHE A 103 -15.57 0.18 8.84
C PHE A 103 -15.35 -1.34 8.89
N GLU A 104 -16.42 -2.10 9.16
CA GLU A 104 -16.37 -3.56 9.24
C GLU A 104 -15.90 -4.17 7.92
N THR A 105 -16.38 -3.64 6.80
CA THR A 105 -15.94 -4.05 5.47
C THR A 105 -14.45 -3.77 5.26
N LEU A 106 -13.98 -2.57 5.62
CA LEU A 106 -12.57 -2.22 5.53
C LEU A 106 -11.70 -3.09 6.44
N ASP A 107 -12.18 -3.43 7.62
CA ASP A 107 -11.46 -4.24 8.61
C ASP A 107 -11.35 -5.71 8.22
N THR A 108 -12.40 -6.25 7.59
CA THR A 108 -12.47 -7.67 7.24
C THR A 108 -11.91 -8.01 5.86
N ARG A 109 -11.99 -7.10 4.89
CA ARG A 109 -11.66 -7.39 3.48
C ARG A 109 -10.25 -7.00 3.07
N PHE A 110 -9.60 -6.08 3.79
CA PHE A 110 -8.31 -5.54 3.40
C PHE A 110 -7.29 -5.75 4.51
N ARG A 111 -6.15 -6.33 4.17
CA ARG A 111 -5.04 -6.56 5.12
C ARG A 111 -3.97 -5.48 5.00
N THR A 112 -3.78 -4.94 3.81
CA THR A 112 -2.72 -4.01 3.45
C THR A 112 -3.21 -2.92 2.51
N ASP A 113 -2.48 -1.81 2.43
CA ASP A 113 -2.80 -0.70 1.52
C ASP A 113 -2.81 -1.14 0.05
N SER A 114 -1.98 -2.11 -0.34
CA SER A 114 -1.96 -2.65 -1.70
C SER A 114 -3.26 -3.34 -2.10
N ASP A 115 -3.99 -3.90 -1.13
CA ASP A 115 -5.25 -4.59 -1.40
C ASP A 115 -6.33 -3.61 -1.90
N LEU A 116 -6.26 -2.34 -1.48
CA LEU A 116 -7.21 -1.28 -1.87
C LEU A 116 -7.21 -1.02 -3.39
N LEU A 117 -6.03 -1.12 -4.01
CA LEU A 117 -5.80 -0.82 -5.43
C LEU A 117 -5.84 -2.07 -6.32
N THR A 118 -6.24 -3.21 -5.77
CA THR A 118 -6.52 -4.38 -6.61
C THR A 118 -7.71 -4.06 -7.51
N TYR A 119 -7.52 -4.14 -8.81
CA TYR A 119 -8.59 -3.90 -9.77
C TYR A 119 -9.40 -5.17 -10.01
N ASP A 120 -10.68 -5.12 -9.67
CA ASP A 120 -11.62 -6.21 -9.94
C ASP A 120 -12.05 -6.15 -11.42
N ARG A 121 -11.60 -7.15 -12.19
CA ARG A 121 -11.90 -7.25 -13.62
C ARG A 121 -13.34 -7.64 -13.92
N ILE A 122 -14.00 -8.35 -13.00
CA ILE A 122 -15.38 -8.81 -13.15
C ILE A 122 -16.30 -7.62 -12.95
N HIS A 123 -16.09 -6.86 -11.88
CA HIS A 123 -16.92 -5.72 -11.51
C HIS A 123 -16.44 -4.39 -12.12
N ARG A 124 -15.31 -4.40 -12.84
CA ARG A 124 -14.67 -3.25 -13.52
C ARG A 124 -14.50 -2.04 -12.59
N GLN A 125 -14.02 -2.31 -11.39
CA GLN A 125 -13.75 -1.26 -10.41
C GLN A 125 -12.65 -1.68 -9.43
N TYR A 126 -12.07 -0.73 -8.71
CA TYR A 126 -11.13 -1.02 -7.63
C TYR A 126 -11.83 -1.70 -6.46
N SER A 127 -11.17 -2.68 -5.85
CA SER A 127 -11.71 -3.48 -4.75
C SER A 127 -12.27 -2.63 -3.62
N VAL A 128 -11.60 -1.53 -3.24
CA VAL A 128 -12.10 -0.62 -2.20
C VAL A 128 -13.50 -0.08 -2.53
N ASN A 129 -13.72 0.40 -3.74
CA ASN A 129 -15.02 0.92 -4.15
C ASN A 129 -16.06 -0.17 -4.33
N TYR A 130 -15.66 -1.35 -4.83
CA TYR A 130 -16.56 -2.50 -4.89
C TYR A 130 -17.12 -2.82 -3.51
N TYR A 131 -16.25 -3.04 -2.52
CA TYR A 131 -16.69 -3.46 -1.20
C TYR A 131 -17.43 -2.36 -0.45
N LEU A 132 -17.00 -1.10 -0.56
CA LEU A 132 -17.76 0.03 0.02
C LEU A 132 -19.16 0.13 -0.59
N SER A 133 -19.33 -0.07 -1.91
CA SER A 133 -20.66 -0.05 -2.54
C SER A 133 -21.59 -1.17 -2.05
N LYS A 134 -21.02 -2.31 -1.62
CA LYS A 134 -21.81 -3.40 -1.00
C LYS A 134 -22.23 -3.06 0.42
N ALA A 135 -21.38 -2.35 1.17
CA ALA A 135 -21.72 -1.87 2.48
C ALA A 135 -22.88 -0.85 2.42
N ASP A 136 -22.85 0.10 1.47
CA ASP A 136 -23.96 1.03 1.21
C ASP A 136 -25.27 0.30 0.92
N ALA A 137 -25.23 -0.71 0.03
CA ALA A 137 -26.41 -1.47 -0.36
C ALA A 137 -27.01 -2.32 0.78
N ALA A 138 -26.23 -2.67 1.80
CA ALA A 138 -26.68 -3.42 2.96
C ALA A 138 -27.39 -2.55 4.01
N GLN A 139 -27.39 -1.22 3.83
CA GLN A 139 -28.03 -0.25 4.73
C GLN A 139 -29.41 0.22 4.23
N LEU A 140 -29.81 -0.20 3.02
CA LEU A 140 -31.12 0.08 2.41
C LEU A 140 -32.09 -1.08 2.65
#